data_AF-A0A5R9P0C9-F1
#
_entry.id   AF-A0A5R9P0C9-F1
#
_cell.length_a   1.000
_cell.length_b   1.000
_cell.length_c   1.000
_cell.angle_alpha   90.00
_cell.angle_beta   90.00
_cell.angle_gamma   90.00
#
_symmetry.space_group_name_H-M   'P 1'
#
loop_
_entity.id
_entity.type
_entity.pdbx_description
1 polymer ?
#
loop_
_entity_poly.entity_id
_entity_poly.type
_entity_poly.pdbx_seq_one_letter_code
_entity_poly.pdbx_strand_id
1 'polypeptide(L)'
;MTARAKFALALGMVATLLAGGNAMAAGEPAAKDNCAILAHYNATKTARALLTFSMDIFGKHPERWTVTDIENLKGNAKACDNKPVEYTVATRVFYTNWRLALGEDSVRKFLAISNKSTQVAEMVKDRWPAGFRLPYCGDLIKWRRDPVWLLSNSKDIFGRSFTEVKEEDSATIKLYVEACLPVMKEILKIRKKGSENAARLTSDIVTALDRDMSAQRWNHVALVPELQITHEGQPIPLAYASNPTREIVLKINTSEQNKIALDIDSLSTISAWVMNMNRKSVEGPDALYVEAIKKIVSRQLFDQEKRYDTP
;
A
#
# COMPACT_ATOMS: atom_id res chain seq x y z
N MET A 1 29.86 50.36 6.83
CA MET A 1 30.36 51.36 5.86
C MET A 1 30.56 50.58 4.56
N THR A 2 29.75 50.68 3.51
CA THR A 2 29.32 51.86 2.74
C THR A 2 27.94 51.66 2.07
N ALA A 3 27.18 52.76 2.08
CA ALA A 3 26.16 53.26 1.15
C ALA A 3 25.12 52.35 0.45
N ARG A 4 23.87 52.80 0.62
CA ARG A 4 22.65 52.48 -0.14
C ARG A 4 22.63 53.13 -1.54
N ALA A 5 21.87 52.50 -2.46
CA ALA A 5 20.70 53.08 -3.17
C ALA A 5 20.73 53.20 -4.72
N LYS A 6 19.54 52.87 -5.28
CA LYS A 6 18.81 53.42 -6.46
C LYS A 6 18.79 52.63 -7.78
N PHE A 7 17.62 52.00 -8.00
CA PHE A 7 16.71 52.05 -9.18
C PHE A 7 17.25 52.58 -10.52
N ALA A 8 17.00 51.81 -11.60
CA ALA A 8 16.42 52.33 -12.85
C ALA A 8 15.75 51.19 -13.65
N LEU A 9 14.48 51.40 -13.99
CA LEU A 9 13.69 50.65 -14.96
C LEU A 9 14.10 51.12 -16.36
N ALA A 10 14.36 50.20 -17.30
CA ALA A 10 14.49 50.53 -18.71
C ALA A 10 13.79 49.45 -19.55
N LEU A 11 12.59 49.80 -20.01
CA LEU A 11 11.93 49.17 -21.16
C LEU A 11 12.73 49.50 -22.42
N GLY A 12 13.01 48.48 -23.23
CA GLY A 12 13.63 48.63 -24.54
C GLY A 12 13.46 47.35 -25.36
N MET A 13 12.35 47.26 -26.08
CA MET A 13 12.27 46.42 -27.28
C MET A 13 13.29 46.94 -28.29
N VAL A 14 14.16 46.08 -28.81
CA VAL A 14 14.49 45.91 -30.25
C VAL A 14 15.26 44.61 -30.39
N ALA A 15 14.69 43.64 -31.13
CA ALA A 15 15.47 42.69 -31.90
C ALA A 15 14.72 42.40 -33.20
N THR A 16 15.14 43.13 -34.23
CA THR A 16 14.92 42.86 -35.65
C THR A 16 15.56 41.52 -36.06
N LEU A 17 14.87 40.77 -36.94
CA LEU A 17 15.32 40.32 -38.26
C LEU A 17 14.81 38.92 -38.63
N LEU A 18 14.12 38.92 -39.78
CA LEU A 18 13.82 37.77 -40.61
C LEU A 18 15.10 37.02 -40.99
N ALA A 19 15.17 35.72 -40.69
CA ALA A 19 15.80 34.72 -41.54
C ALA A 19 15.46 33.30 -41.05
N GLY A 20 14.85 32.51 -41.93
CA GLY A 20 15.14 31.08 -42.06
C GLY A 20 14.55 30.12 -41.04
N GLY A 21 13.55 29.34 -41.50
CA GLY A 21 13.55 27.89 -41.32
C GLY A 21 13.69 27.38 -39.89
N ASN A 22 12.56 27.30 -39.19
CA ASN A 22 12.02 26.05 -38.67
C ASN A 22 10.76 26.43 -37.90
N ALA A 23 9.63 26.43 -38.61
CA ALA A 23 8.40 26.05 -37.96
C ALA A 23 8.63 24.62 -37.45
N MET A 24 9.17 24.51 -36.23
CA MET A 24 8.82 23.39 -35.38
C MET A 24 7.31 23.52 -35.22
N ALA A 25 6.59 22.92 -36.18
CA ALA A 25 5.25 22.45 -35.95
C ALA A 25 5.31 21.83 -34.56
N ALA A 26 4.60 22.44 -33.62
CA ALA A 26 4.28 21.81 -32.36
C ALA A 26 3.66 20.48 -32.78
N GLY A 27 4.47 19.42 -32.74
CA GLY A 27 4.04 18.11 -33.18
C GLY A 27 2.82 17.79 -32.36
N GLU A 28 1.66 17.75 -33.01
CA GLU A 28 0.52 17.04 -32.49
C GLU A 28 1.06 15.69 -31.97
N PRO A 29 0.68 15.25 -30.76
CA PRO A 29 1.14 13.96 -30.26
C PRO A 29 0.80 12.94 -31.34
N ALA A 30 1.83 12.35 -31.95
CA ALA A 30 1.71 11.46 -33.08
C ALA A 30 0.51 10.55 -32.86
N ALA A 31 -0.50 10.67 -33.72
CA ALA A 31 -1.74 9.91 -33.59
C ALA A 31 -1.35 8.45 -33.35
N LYS A 32 -1.60 7.95 -32.13
CA LYS A 32 -1.18 6.60 -31.74
C LYS A 32 -1.79 5.64 -32.75
N ASP A 33 -0.95 4.97 -33.54
CA ASP A 33 -1.41 3.93 -34.44
C ASP A 33 -1.91 2.76 -33.59
N ASN A 34 -3.24 2.70 -33.41
CA ASN A 34 -3.90 1.64 -32.66
C ASN A 34 -3.57 0.25 -33.23
N CYS A 35 -3.27 0.15 -34.53
CA CYS A 35 -2.88 -1.11 -35.16
C CYS A 35 -1.48 -1.54 -34.73
N ALA A 36 -0.53 -0.61 -34.67
CA ALA A 36 0.80 -0.88 -34.10
C ALA A 36 0.70 -1.30 -32.63
N ILE A 37 -0.11 -0.60 -31.82
CA ILE A 37 -0.31 -0.96 -30.41
C ILE A 37 -0.87 -2.38 -30.30
N LEU A 38 -1.97 -2.68 -31.00
CA LEU A 38 -2.62 -4.00 -30.92
C LEU A 38 -1.73 -5.13 -31.45
N ALA A 39 -0.88 -4.87 -32.45
CA ALA A 39 0.06 -5.85 -32.98
C ALA A 39 1.10 -6.29 -31.95
N HIS A 40 1.46 -5.45 -30.98
CA HIS A 40 2.39 -5.83 -29.92
C HIS A 40 1.79 -6.80 -28.89
N TYR A 41 0.48 -7.00 -28.88
CA TYR A 41 -0.19 -7.85 -27.89
C TYR A 41 -0.66 -9.19 -28.47
N ASN A 42 -0.45 -10.27 -27.71
CA ASN A 42 -1.09 -11.55 -27.98
C ASN A 42 -2.54 -11.53 -27.49
N ALA A 43 -3.51 -11.52 -28.41
CA ALA A 43 -4.94 -11.43 -28.10
C ALA A 43 -5.40 -12.43 -27.02
N THR A 44 -5.00 -13.70 -27.12
CA THR A 44 -5.41 -14.74 -26.16
C THR A 44 -4.84 -14.50 -24.77
N LYS A 45 -3.54 -14.17 -24.66
CA LYS A 45 -2.91 -13.86 -23.38
C LYS A 45 -3.51 -12.60 -22.76
N THR A 46 -3.71 -11.56 -23.55
CA THR A 46 -4.28 -10.28 -23.10
C THR A 46 -5.73 -10.46 -22.63
N ALA A 47 -6.57 -11.12 -23.42
CA ALA A 47 -7.96 -11.41 -23.04
C ALA A 47 -8.02 -12.28 -21.78
N ARG A 48 -7.17 -13.33 -21.68
CA ARG A 48 -7.10 -14.14 -20.45
C ARG A 48 -6.69 -13.29 -19.26
N ALA A 49 -5.70 -12.41 -19.41
CA ALA A 49 -5.25 -11.56 -18.34
C ALA A 49 -6.34 -10.59 -17.86
N LEU A 50 -7.10 -10.01 -18.80
CA LEU A 50 -8.27 -9.17 -18.55
C LEU A 50 -9.37 -9.94 -17.81
N LEU A 51 -9.82 -11.05 -18.39
CA LEU A 51 -10.95 -11.85 -17.90
C LEU A 51 -10.67 -12.52 -16.56
N THR A 52 -9.39 -12.70 -16.18
CA THR A 52 -8.97 -13.24 -14.88
C THR A 52 -8.53 -12.16 -13.88
N PHE A 53 -8.70 -10.89 -14.23
CA PHE A 53 -8.33 -9.74 -13.41
C PHE A 53 -6.85 -9.71 -13.01
N SER A 54 -5.97 -10.35 -13.77
CA SER A 54 -4.61 -10.68 -13.30
C SER A 54 -3.65 -9.47 -13.28
N MET A 55 -3.87 -8.50 -14.16
CA MET A 55 -3.04 -7.30 -14.31
C MET A 55 -3.77 -6.23 -15.11
N ASP A 56 -3.22 -5.01 -15.11
CA ASP A 56 -3.69 -3.91 -15.94
C ASP A 56 -3.51 -4.22 -17.43
N ILE A 57 -4.52 -3.87 -18.21
CA ILE A 57 -4.54 -4.07 -19.66
C ILE A 57 -4.66 -2.70 -20.31
N PHE A 58 -3.71 -2.36 -21.19
CA PHE A 58 -3.57 -1.01 -21.77
C PHE A 58 -3.56 0.11 -20.72
N GLY A 59 -2.93 -0.14 -19.56
CA GLY A 59 -2.85 0.82 -18.45
C GLY A 59 -4.14 0.99 -17.64
N LYS A 60 -5.16 0.15 -17.88
CA LYS A 60 -6.44 0.18 -17.17
C LYS A 60 -6.66 -1.08 -16.35
N HIS A 61 -6.95 -0.89 -15.06
CA HIS A 61 -7.29 -2.00 -14.17
C HIS A 61 -8.54 -2.73 -14.64
N PRO A 62 -8.57 -4.08 -14.68
CA PRO A 62 -9.71 -4.85 -15.21
C PRO A 62 -11.07 -4.49 -14.61
N GLU A 63 -11.14 -4.15 -13.32
CA GLU A 63 -12.38 -3.72 -12.64
C GLU A 63 -12.92 -2.35 -13.09
N ARG A 64 -12.21 -1.61 -13.94
CA ARG A 64 -12.68 -0.35 -14.55
C ARG A 64 -13.12 -0.50 -16.00
N TRP A 65 -12.99 -1.69 -16.59
CA TRP A 65 -13.39 -1.91 -17.96
C TRP A 65 -14.92 -1.92 -18.06
N THR A 66 -15.42 -1.18 -19.04
CA THR A 66 -16.82 -0.98 -19.36
C THR A 66 -17.19 -1.70 -20.66
N VAL A 67 -18.48 -1.72 -20.97
CA VAL A 67 -18.99 -2.22 -22.26
C VAL A 67 -18.30 -1.48 -23.42
N THR A 68 -18.25 -0.14 -23.35
CA THR A 68 -17.63 0.71 -24.37
C THR A 68 -16.15 0.41 -24.57
N ASP A 69 -15.39 0.10 -23.52
CA ASP A 69 -13.97 -0.27 -23.68
C ASP A 69 -13.82 -1.58 -24.47
N ILE A 70 -14.67 -2.58 -24.19
CA ILE A 70 -14.66 -3.87 -24.89
C ILE A 70 -15.08 -3.69 -26.36
N GLU A 71 -16.09 -2.87 -26.62
CA GLU A 71 -16.54 -2.53 -27.97
C GLU A 71 -15.47 -1.79 -28.75
N ASN A 72 -14.82 -0.79 -28.14
CA ASN A 72 -13.71 -0.07 -28.75
C ASN A 72 -12.53 -0.99 -29.06
N LEU A 73 -12.18 -1.91 -28.14
CA LEU A 73 -11.14 -2.90 -28.39
C LEU A 73 -11.49 -3.80 -29.58
N LYS A 74 -12.72 -4.33 -29.63
CA LYS A 74 -13.20 -5.16 -30.75
C LYS A 74 -13.26 -4.38 -32.06
N GLY A 75 -13.71 -3.13 -32.02
CA GLY A 75 -13.79 -2.21 -33.15
C GLY A 75 -12.42 -1.88 -33.72
N ASN A 76 -11.46 -1.52 -32.87
CA ASN A 76 -10.07 -1.27 -33.26
C ASN A 76 -9.42 -2.54 -33.84
N ALA A 77 -9.62 -3.70 -33.21
CA ALA A 77 -9.10 -4.96 -33.73
C ALA A 77 -9.69 -5.32 -35.10
N LYS A 78 -10.97 -5.05 -35.34
CA LYS A 78 -11.63 -5.21 -36.64
C LYS A 78 -11.08 -4.23 -37.67
N ALA A 79 -10.87 -2.96 -37.29
CA ALA A 79 -10.33 -1.94 -38.17
C ALA A 79 -8.86 -2.19 -38.57
N CYS A 80 -8.11 -2.92 -37.74
CA CYS A 80 -6.72 -3.29 -37.97
C CYS A 80 -6.53 -4.68 -38.60
N ASP A 81 -7.61 -5.40 -38.88
CA ASP A 81 -7.55 -6.79 -39.31
C ASP A 81 -6.73 -6.95 -40.60
N ASN A 82 -5.68 -7.79 -40.53
CA ASN A 82 -4.74 -8.07 -41.61
C ASN A 82 -4.04 -6.84 -42.22
N LYS A 83 -4.10 -5.67 -41.58
CA LYS A 83 -3.38 -4.47 -42.04
C LYS A 83 -1.88 -4.61 -41.77
N PRO A 84 -1.02 -4.16 -42.69
CA PRO A 84 0.41 -4.10 -42.45
C PRO A 84 0.70 -3.04 -41.38
N VAL A 85 1.54 -3.37 -40.41
CA VAL A 85 2.06 -2.42 -39.42
C VAL A 85 3.47 -2.04 -39.86
N GLU A 86 3.72 -0.74 -40.06
CA GLU A 86 4.93 -0.20 -40.72
C GLU A 86 6.25 -0.67 -40.11
N TYR A 87 6.27 -1.09 -38.84
CA TYR A 87 7.49 -1.40 -38.09
C TYR A 87 7.67 -2.89 -37.74
N THR A 88 6.69 -3.76 -38.06
CA THR A 88 6.76 -5.20 -37.79
C THR A 88 6.06 -6.00 -38.88
N VAL A 89 6.77 -6.31 -39.97
CA VAL A 89 6.25 -7.12 -41.09
C VAL A 89 5.73 -8.51 -40.65
N ALA A 90 6.16 -8.99 -39.48
CA ALA A 90 5.81 -10.30 -38.94
C ALA A 90 4.58 -10.32 -38.02
N THR A 91 4.08 -9.17 -37.54
CA THR A 91 3.02 -9.14 -36.51
C THR A 91 1.77 -8.45 -37.01
N ARG A 92 0.83 -9.26 -37.51
CA ARG A 92 -0.49 -8.78 -37.97
C ARG A 92 -1.50 -8.87 -36.83
N VAL A 93 -2.42 -7.92 -36.80
CA VAL A 93 -3.62 -8.03 -35.96
C VAL A 93 -4.60 -8.95 -36.66
N PHE A 94 -5.07 -9.98 -35.95
CA PHE A 94 -6.12 -10.87 -36.41
C PHE A 94 -7.37 -10.65 -35.56
N TYR A 95 -8.41 -10.07 -36.15
CA TYR A 95 -9.67 -9.80 -35.45
C TYR A 95 -10.31 -11.09 -34.93
N THR A 96 -10.21 -12.18 -35.67
CA THR A 96 -10.72 -13.51 -35.26
C THR A 96 -10.14 -13.96 -33.91
N ASN A 97 -8.86 -13.73 -33.66
CA ASN A 97 -8.21 -14.09 -32.39
C ASN A 97 -8.78 -13.27 -31.23
N TRP A 98 -8.97 -11.96 -31.42
CA TRP A 98 -9.59 -11.10 -30.41
C TRP A 98 -11.05 -11.46 -30.14
N ARG A 99 -11.83 -11.72 -31.20
CA ARG A 99 -13.24 -12.13 -31.09
C ARG A 99 -13.40 -13.44 -30.34
N LEU A 100 -12.58 -14.45 -30.66
CA LEU A 100 -12.62 -15.75 -29.99
C LEU A 100 -12.14 -15.66 -28.54
N ALA A 101 -11.08 -14.89 -28.28
CA ALA A 101 -10.54 -14.73 -26.94
C ALA A 101 -11.47 -13.90 -26.02
N LEU A 102 -12.22 -12.96 -26.57
CA LEU A 102 -13.26 -12.16 -25.89
C LEU A 102 -14.66 -12.72 -26.16
N GLY A 103 -14.83 -14.02 -25.90
CA GLY A 103 -16.12 -14.71 -26.02
C GLY A 103 -17.23 -14.04 -25.20
N GLU A 104 -18.45 -14.02 -25.75
CA GLU A 104 -19.56 -13.22 -25.22
C GLU A 104 -19.91 -13.54 -23.77
N ASP A 105 -20.00 -14.82 -23.40
CA ASP A 105 -20.31 -15.24 -22.04
C ASP A 105 -19.22 -14.86 -21.03
N SER A 106 -17.95 -14.99 -21.44
CA SER A 106 -16.81 -14.59 -20.59
C SER A 106 -16.80 -13.09 -20.38
N VAL A 107 -17.02 -12.30 -21.43
CA VAL A 107 -17.14 -10.84 -21.37
C VAL A 107 -18.32 -10.43 -20.48
N ARG A 108 -19.48 -11.09 -20.61
CA ARG A 108 -20.66 -10.79 -19.80
C ARG A 108 -20.40 -11.01 -18.31
N LYS A 109 -19.80 -12.14 -17.95
CA LYS A 109 -19.42 -12.45 -16.55
C LYS A 109 -18.38 -11.47 -16.02
N PHE A 110 -17.37 -11.16 -16.83
CA PHE A 110 -16.35 -10.17 -16.51
C PHE A 110 -16.94 -8.79 -16.23
N LEU A 111 -17.80 -8.29 -17.12
CA LEU A 111 -18.44 -6.99 -16.96
C LEU A 111 -19.38 -6.95 -15.75
N ALA A 112 -20.06 -8.05 -15.41
CA ALA A 112 -20.87 -8.12 -14.20
C ALA A 112 -20.03 -7.92 -12.92
N ILE A 113 -18.82 -8.50 -12.88
CA ILE A 113 -17.88 -8.33 -11.76
C ILE A 113 -17.32 -6.90 -11.74
N SER A 114 -16.89 -6.39 -12.89
CA SER A 114 -16.39 -5.02 -13.05
C SER A 114 -17.41 -3.96 -12.59
N ASN A 115 -18.67 -4.11 -13.02
CA ASN A 115 -19.77 -3.23 -12.61
C ASN A 115 -20.02 -3.29 -11.10
N LYS A 116 -20.02 -4.49 -10.50
CA LYS A 116 -20.21 -4.64 -9.06
C LYS A 116 -19.07 -4.01 -8.27
N SER A 117 -17.82 -4.17 -8.72
CA SER A 117 -16.67 -3.49 -8.11
C SER A 117 -16.80 -1.97 -8.17
N THR A 118 -17.22 -1.43 -9.32
CA THR A 118 -17.45 0.00 -9.49
C THR A 118 -18.56 0.51 -8.55
N GLN A 119 -19.65 -0.24 -8.38
CA GLN A 119 -20.72 0.11 -7.44
C GLN A 119 -20.23 0.16 -5.98
N VAL A 120 -19.36 -0.78 -5.58
CA VAL A 120 -18.76 -0.77 -4.24
C VAL A 120 -17.86 0.46 -4.04
N ALA A 121 -17.07 0.83 -5.04
CA ALA A 121 -16.24 2.04 -5.00
C ALA A 121 -17.09 3.32 -4.90
N GLU A 122 -18.13 3.45 -5.71
CA GLU A 122 -19.01 4.63 -5.70
C GLU A 122 -19.78 4.78 -4.38
N MET A 123 -20.12 3.69 -3.68
CA MET A 123 -20.79 3.72 -2.38
C MET A 123 -20.02 4.50 -1.29
N VAL A 124 -18.68 4.49 -1.36
CA VAL A 124 -17.81 5.09 -0.34
C VAL A 124 -17.06 6.32 -0.83
N LYS A 125 -17.14 6.65 -2.12
CA LYS A 125 -16.33 7.67 -2.80
C LYS A 125 -16.29 9.01 -2.08
N ASP A 126 -17.44 9.54 -1.68
CA ASP A 126 -17.55 10.86 -1.05
C ASP A 126 -17.11 10.87 0.42
N ARG A 127 -17.02 9.69 1.04
CA ARG A 127 -16.63 9.50 2.45
C ARG A 127 -15.25 8.85 2.57
N TRP A 128 -14.57 8.60 1.45
CA TRP A 128 -13.31 7.89 1.46
C TRP A 128 -12.22 8.75 2.13
N PRO A 129 -11.41 8.19 3.03
CA PRO A 129 -10.43 8.96 3.79
C PRO A 129 -9.45 9.72 2.90
N ALA A 130 -9.27 11.01 3.17
CA ALA A 130 -8.36 11.86 2.41
C ALA A 130 -6.91 11.36 2.51
N GLY A 131 -6.22 11.31 1.37
CA GLY A 131 -4.84 10.81 1.29
C GLY A 131 -4.70 9.29 1.26
N PHE A 132 -5.77 8.52 1.48
CA PHE A 132 -5.78 7.09 1.21
C PHE A 132 -6.17 6.85 -0.24
N ARG A 133 -5.44 5.95 -0.92
CA ARG A 133 -5.86 5.41 -2.21
C ARG A 133 -7.04 4.48 -1.98
N LEU A 134 -8.14 4.68 -2.71
CA LEU A 134 -9.22 3.70 -2.80
C LEU A 134 -8.73 2.53 -3.69
N PRO A 135 -8.42 1.35 -3.12
CA PRO A 135 -7.95 0.21 -3.92
C PRO A 135 -9.12 -0.37 -4.73
N TYR A 136 -8.85 -1.22 -5.73
CA TYR A 136 -9.92 -2.06 -6.30
C TYR A 136 -10.19 -3.28 -5.39
N CYS A 137 -11.37 -3.88 -5.47
CA CYS A 137 -11.67 -5.07 -4.68
C CYS A 137 -10.69 -6.22 -4.98
N GLY A 138 -10.21 -6.35 -6.22
CA GLY A 138 -9.20 -7.32 -6.61
C GLY A 138 -7.80 -7.06 -6.03
N ASP A 139 -7.50 -5.83 -5.61
CA ASP A 139 -6.23 -5.52 -4.91
C ASP A 139 -6.23 -6.06 -3.48
N LEU A 140 -7.40 -6.15 -2.83
CA LEU A 140 -7.52 -6.72 -1.48
C LEU A 140 -7.12 -8.21 -1.44
N ILE A 141 -7.17 -8.91 -2.58
CA ILE A 141 -6.68 -10.30 -2.70
C ILE A 141 -5.16 -10.39 -2.51
N LYS A 142 -4.44 -9.28 -2.71
CA LYS A 142 -2.99 -9.18 -2.52
C LYS A 142 -2.63 -8.91 -1.05
N TRP A 143 -3.61 -8.84 -0.16
CA TRP A 143 -3.39 -8.60 1.27
C TRP A 143 -2.46 -9.65 1.87
N ARG A 144 -1.47 -9.16 2.61
CA ARG A 144 -0.51 -9.96 3.35
C ARG A 144 -0.24 -9.30 4.69
N ARG A 145 -0.22 -10.12 5.72
CA ARG A 145 0.12 -9.73 7.08
C ARG A 145 1.08 -10.76 7.64
N ASP A 146 2.17 -10.28 8.21
CA ASP A 146 3.09 -11.12 8.94
C ASP A 146 2.40 -11.58 10.25
N PRO A 147 2.27 -12.90 10.48
CA PRO A 147 1.58 -13.41 11.67
C PRO A 147 2.37 -13.20 12.97
N VAL A 148 3.69 -13.01 12.89
CA VAL A 148 4.61 -12.85 14.02
C VAL A 148 4.82 -11.36 14.31
N TRP A 149 5.22 -10.59 13.29
CA TRP A 149 5.51 -9.17 13.40
C TRP A 149 4.28 -8.30 13.33
N LEU A 150 3.15 -8.88 12.94
CA LEU A 150 1.86 -8.21 12.85
C LEU A 150 1.83 -7.09 11.77
N LEU A 151 2.94 -6.81 11.10
CA LEU A 151 3.03 -5.84 10.00
C LEU A 151 2.21 -6.29 8.79
N SER A 152 1.61 -5.32 8.09
CA SER A 152 0.78 -5.58 6.92
C SER A 152 1.22 -4.76 5.72
N ASN A 153 0.86 -5.22 4.52
CA ASN A 153 1.06 -4.46 3.29
C ASN A 153 -0.05 -3.43 3.03
N SER A 154 -0.63 -2.85 4.09
CA SER A 154 -1.68 -1.83 3.99
C SER A 154 -1.22 -0.63 3.17
N LYS A 155 0.02 -0.16 3.34
CA LYS A 155 0.60 0.93 2.54
C LYS A 155 0.60 0.62 1.04
N ASP A 156 0.88 -0.62 0.64
CA ASP A 156 0.93 -1.00 -0.78
C ASP A 156 -0.47 -1.03 -1.41
N ILE A 157 -1.50 -1.38 -0.64
CA ILE A 157 -2.88 -1.53 -1.11
C ILE A 157 -3.63 -0.21 -1.01
N PHE A 158 -3.57 0.47 0.13
CA PHE A 158 -4.32 1.68 0.44
C PHE A 158 -3.51 2.96 0.28
N GLY A 159 -2.25 2.88 -0.14
CA GLY A 159 -1.35 4.03 -0.31
C GLY A 159 -0.76 4.59 0.99
N ARG A 160 -1.34 4.25 2.14
CA ARG A 160 -0.89 4.65 3.49
C ARG A 160 -1.05 3.51 4.48
N SER A 161 -0.28 3.55 5.56
CA SER A 161 -0.38 2.55 6.63
C SER A 161 -1.69 2.70 7.40
N PHE A 162 -2.25 1.58 7.88
CA PHE A 162 -3.38 1.62 8.81
C PHE A 162 -3.05 2.32 10.13
N THR A 163 -1.78 2.37 10.52
CA THR A 163 -1.31 3.18 11.66
C THR A 163 -1.52 4.68 11.47
N GLU A 164 -1.86 5.14 10.26
CA GLU A 164 -2.14 6.55 9.93
C GLU A 164 -3.64 6.86 9.74
N VAL A 165 -4.53 5.87 9.88
CA VAL A 165 -5.98 6.03 9.68
C VAL A 165 -6.60 6.79 10.85
N LYS A 166 -7.50 7.74 10.62
CA LYS A 166 -8.22 8.39 11.73
C LYS A 166 -9.36 7.52 12.23
N GLU A 167 -9.76 7.70 13.49
CA GLU A 167 -10.86 6.91 14.09
C GLU A 167 -12.17 7.04 13.31
N GLU A 168 -12.51 8.26 12.88
CA GLU A 168 -13.67 8.58 12.04
C GLU A 168 -13.66 7.90 10.66
N ASP A 169 -12.47 7.64 10.12
CA ASP A 169 -12.26 7.07 8.78
C ASP A 169 -12.37 5.54 8.77
N SER A 170 -12.15 4.89 9.92
CA SER A 170 -12.06 3.43 10.06
C SER A 170 -13.34 2.71 9.60
N ALA A 171 -14.52 3.25 9.92
CA ALA A 171 -15.80 2.64 9.58
C ALA A 171 -16.02 2.58 8.06
N THR A 172 -15.61 3.62 7.33
CA THR A 172 -15.72 3.67 5.87
C THR A 172 -14.81 2.62 5.22
N ILE A 173 -13.58 2.45 5.71
CA ILE A 173 -12.66 1.43 5.20
C ILE A 173 -13.21 0.02 5.44
N LYS A 174 -13.74 -0.26 6.64
CA LYS A 174 -14.36 -1.57 6.95
C LYS A 174 -15.54 -1.87 6.03
N LEU A 175 -16.46 -0.91 5.90
CA LEU A 175 -17.62 -1.02 5.02
C LEU A 175 -17.20 -1.36 3.58
N TYR A 176 -16.17 -0.68 3.07
CA TYR A 176 -15.62 -0.94 1.74
C TYR A 176 -15.05 -2.36 1.63
N VAL A 177 -14.19 -2.77 2.56
CA VAL A 177 -13.52 -4.08 2.57
C VAL A 177 -14.55 -5.22 2.63
N GLU A 178 -15.60 -5.07 3.45
CA GLU A 178 -16.71 -6.02 3.56
C GLU A 178 -17.56 -6.06 2.27
N ALA A 179 -17.88 -4.90 1.70
CA ALA A 179 -18.64 -4.81 0.45
C ALA A 179 -17.89 -5.41 -0.76
N CYS A 180 -16.55 -5.43 -0.72
CA CYS A 180 -15.72 -6.08 -1.74
C CYS A 180 -15.73 -7.62 -1.67
N LEU A 181 -16.16 -8.23 -0.56
CA LEU A 181 -16.16 -9.69 -0.38
C LEU A 181 -16.78 -10.48 -1.55
N PRO A 182 -18.00 -10.17 -2.04
CA PRO A 182 -18.58 -10.90 -3.17
C PRO A 182 -17.78 -10.74 -4.47
N VAL A 183 -17.17 -9.58 -4.70
CA VAL A 183 -16.32 -9.35 -5.89
C VAL A 183 -15.05 -10.19 -5.80
N MET A 184 -14.39 -10.18 -4.63
CA MET A 184 -13.20 -11.00 -4.38
C MET A 184 -13.47 -12.50 -4.56
N LYS A 185 -14.62 -13.00 -4.08
CA LYS A 185 -15.03 -14.41 -4.26
C LYS A 185 -15.08 -14.80 -5.73
N GLU A 186 -15.73 -13.99 -6.57
CA GLU A 186 -15.84 -14.26 -8.01
C GLU A 186 -14.48 -14.18 -8.72
N ILE A 187 -13.65 -13.18 -8.39
CA ILE A 187 -12.30 -13.07 -8.96
C ILE A 187 -11.44 -14.28 -8.58
N LEU A 188 -11.46 -14.71 -7.31
CA LEU A 188 -10.73 -15.89 -6.83
C LEU A 188 -11.21 -17.17 -7.50
N LYS A 189 -12.54 -17.33 -7.64
CA LYS A 189 -13.15 -18.46 -8.36
C LYS A 189 -12.70 -18.52 -9.82
N ILE A 190 -12.67 -17.40 -10.53
CA ILE A 190 -12.16 -17.31 -11.90
C ILE A 190 -10.67 -17.68 -11.97
N ARG A 191 -9.88 -17.22 -11.01
CA ARG A 191 -8.46 -17.55 -10.90
C ARG A 191 -8.20 -18.99 -10.44
N LYS A 192 -9.24 -19.76 -10.12
CA LYS A 192 -9.16 -21.12 -9.53
C LYS A 192 -8.29 -21.15 -8.27
N LYS A 193 -8.35 -20.08 -7.47
CA LYS A 193 -7.64 -19.97 -6.18
C LYS A 193 -8.68 -19.91 -5.08
N GLY A 194 -8.53 -20.75 -4.05
CA GLY A 194 -9.51 -21.00 -2.98
C GLY A 194 -10.40 -19.81 -2.63
N SER A 195 -11.62 -19.80 -3.19
CA SER A 195 -12.59 -18.70 -3.07
C SER A 195 -13.10 -18.52 -1.64
N GLU A 196 -13.05 -19.58 -0.83
CA GLU A 196 -13.31 -19.58 0.60
C GLU A 196 -12.36 -18.64 1.36
N ASN A 197 -11.16 -18.37 0.82
CA ASN A 197 -10.19 -17.48 1.45
C ASN A 197 -10.61 -16.01 1.38
N ALA A 198 -11.58 -15.62 0.55
CA ALA A 198 -12.02 -14.23 0.45
C ALA A 198 -12.52 -13.69 1.80
N ALA A 199 -13.35 -14.47 2.50
CA ALA A 199 -13.90 -14.07 3.80
C ALA A 199 -12.80 -13.97 4.87
N ARG A 200 -11.84 -14.90 4.84
CA ARG A 200 -10.67 -14.87 5.71
C ARG A 200 -9.82 -13.62 5.46
N LEU A 201 -9.58 -13.25 4.21
CA LEU A 201 -8.81 -12.04 3.85
C LEU A 201 -9.53 -10.78 4.31
N THR A 202 -10.83 -10.64 4.03
CA THR A 202 -11.65 -9.52 4.52
C THR A 202 -11.58 -9.39 6.04
N SER A 203 -11.78 -10.50 6.77
CA SER A 203 -11.69 -10.52 8.23
C SER A 203 -10.29 -10.15 8.74
N ASP A 204 -9.23 -10.64 8.08
CA ASP A 204 -7.85 -10.33 8.45
C ASP A 204 -7.51 -8.84 8.24
N ILE A 205 -8.00 -8.24 7.15
CA ILE A 205 -7.85 -6.79 6.88
C ILE A 205 -8.56 -5.97 7.95
N VAL A 206 -9.82 -6.29 8.26
CA VAL A 206 -10.60 -5.58 9.30
C VAL A 206 -9.94 -5.72 10.66
N THR A 207 -9.48 -6.92 11.02
CA THR A 207 -8.74 -7.17 12.26
C THR A 207 -7.45 -6.36 12.34
N ALA A 208 -6.70 -6.28 11.24
CA ALA A 208 -5.48 -5.48 11.19
C ALA A 208 -5.79 -3.98 11.35
N LEU A 209 -6.82 -3.48 10.69
CA LEU A 209 -7.26 -2.09 10.85
C LEU A 209 -7.64 -1.80 12.31
N ASP A 210 -8.45 -2.66 12.94
CA ASP A 210 -8.86 -2.50 14.35
C ASP A 210 -7.68 -2.49 15.33
N ARG A 211 -6.71 -3.38 15.08
CA ARG A 211 -5.51 -3.45 15.88
C ARG A 211 -4.65 -2.19 15.70
N ASP A 212 -4.47 -1.72 14.47
CA ASP A 212 -3.63 -0.54 14.19
C ASP A 212 -4.30 0.74 14.73
N MET A 213 -5.63 0.82 14.66
CA MET A 213 -6.42 1.85 15.37
C MET A 213 -6.24 1.79 16.88
N SER A 214 -6.28 0.59 17.45
CA SER A 214 -6.01 0.39 18.89
C SER A 214 -4.58 0.77 19.24
N ALA A 215 -3.63 0.57 18.32
CA ALA A 215 -2.23 0.93 18.49
C ALA A 215 -2.00 2.44 18.48
N GLN A 216 -2.80 3.22 17.77
CA GLN A 216 -2.72 4.69 17.82
C GLN A 216 -3.00 5.26 19.20
N ARG A 217 -3.84 4.59 20.00
CA ARG A 217 -4.02 4.96 21.41
C ARG A 217 -2.73 4.85 22.20
N TRP A 218 -1.68 4.20 21.69
CA TRP A 218 -0.37 4.13 22.32
C TRP A 218 0.63 5.13 21.73
N ASN A 219 0.29 5.83 20.65
CA ASN A 219 1.19 6.80 20.01
C ASN A 219 1.46 8.04 20.87
N HIS A 220 0.62 8.32 21.89
CA HIS A 220 0.88 9.41 22.85
C HIS A 220 1.90 9.02 23.92
N VAL A 221 2.23 7.73 24.06
CA VAL A 221 3.27 7.27 24.97
C VAL A 221 4.61 7.61 24.33
N ALA A 222 5.20 8.72 24.77
CA ALA A 222 6.55 9.09 24.35
C ALA A 222 7.53 8.06 24.92
N LEU A 223 7.99 7.13 24.09
CA LEU A 223 9.02 6.18 24.49
C LEU A 223 10.40 6.84 24.40
N VAL A 224 11.28 6.57 25.37
CA VAL A 224 12.70 6.92 25.25
C VAL A 224 13.31 6.23 24.03
N PRO A 225 14.32 6.83 23.37
CA PRO A 225 14.86 6.32 22.10
C PRO A 225 15.22 4.84 22.10
N GLU A 226 15.75 4.34 23.21
CA GLU A 226 16.17 2.94 23.38
C GLU A 226 15.00 1.95 23.44
N LEU A 227 13.78 2.42 23.72
CA LEU A 227 12.55 1.63 23.69
C LEU A 227 11.77 1.81 22.37
N GLN A 228 12.23 2.68 21.46
CA GLN A 228 11.65 2.83 20.13
C GLN A 228 12.21 1.74 19.21
N ILE A 229 11.54 0.59 19.18
CA ILE A 229 11.98 -0.55 18.36
C ILE A 229 11.50 -0.45 16.90
N THR A 230 12.35 -0.92 15.99
CA THR A 230 12.03 -1.00 14.56
C THR A 230 12.30 -2.40 14.02
N HIS A 231 11.51 -2.84 13.04
CA HIS A 231 11.72 -4.06 12.27
C HIS A 231 11.65 -3.72 10.78
N GLU A 232 12.65 -4.14 10.00
CA GLU A 232 12.76 -3.83 8.56
C GLU A 232 12.61 -2.32 8.24
N GLY A 233 13.12 -1.46 9.13
CA GLY A 233 13.02 0.00 8.99
C GLY A 233 11.64 0.59 9.30
N GLN A 234 10.67 -0.23 9.73
CA GLN A 234 9.36 0.23 10.20
C GLN A 234 9.30 0.25 11.73
N PRO A 235 8.72 1.30 12.34
CA PRO A 235 8.50 1.31 13.78
C PRO A 235 7.48 0.24 14.18
N ILE A 236 7.76 -0.50 15.25
CA ILE A 236 6.82 -1.48 15.81
C ILE A 236 6.06 -0.83 16.97
N PRO A 237 4.75 -0.58 16.84
CA PRO A 237 3.95 -0.01 17.92
C PRO A 237 4.00 -0.88 19.17
N LEU A 238 4.10 -0.25 20.35
CA LEU A 238 4.07 -0.95 21.63
C LEU A 238 2.82 -1.82 21.81
N ALA A 239 1.69 -1.41 21.21
CA ALA A 239 0.45 -2.16 21.22
C ALA A 239 0.53 -3.55 20.58
N TYR A 240 1.57 -3.83 19.79
CA TYR A 240 1.76 -5.16 19.17
C TYR A 240 2.48 -6.12 20.11
N ALA A 241 3.06 -5.62 21.19
CA ALA A 241 3.65 -6.43 22.25
C ALA A 241 2.56 -7.01 23.17
N SER A 242 2.85 -8.14 23.82
CA SER A 242 1.94 -8.76 24.79
C SER A 242 1.72 -7.85 26.02
N ASN A 243 0.60 -8.03 26.73
CA ASN A 243 0.30 -7.23 27.93
C ASN A 243 1.46 -7.18 28.94
N PRO A 244 2.10 -8.32 29.29
CA PRO A 244 3.24 -8.29 30.22
C PRO A 244 4.41 -7.45 29.69
N THR A 245 4.74 -7.58 28.39
CA THR A 245 5.80 -6.76 27.78
C THR A 245 5.45 -5.28 27.86
N ARG A 246 4.20 -4.91 27.57
CA ARG A 246 3.75 -3.52 27.62
C ARG A 246 3.89 -2.93 29.02
N GLU A 247 3.48 -3.66 30.06
CA GLU A 247 3.62 -3.22 31.45
C GLU A 247 5.08 -2.95 31.82
N ILE A 248 5.99 -3.85 31.45
CA ILE A 248 7.43 -3.71 31.71
C ILE A 248 8.02 -2.51 30.95
N VAL A 249 7.69 -2.36 29.66
CA VAL A 249 8.14 -1.24 28.84
C VAL A 249 7.70 0.09 29.45
N LEU A 250 6.44 0.21 29.87
CA LEU A 250 5.93 1.44 30.50
C LEU A 250 6.63 1.75 31.83
N LYS A 251 6.90 0.73 32.64
CA LYS A 251 7.61 0.89 33.91
C LYS A 251 9.02 1.42 33.71
N ILE A 252 9.76 0.82 32.77
CA ILE A 252 11.12 1.25 32.41
C ILE A 252 11.10 2.64 31.77
N ASN A 253 10.16 2.89 30.85
CA ASN A 253 10.03 4.20 30.22
C ASN A 253 9.80 5.31 31.25
N THR A 254 8.93 5.07 32.23
CA THR A 254 8.66 6.02 33.31
C THR A 254 9.90 6.28 34.17
N SER A 255 10.67 5.23 34.49
CA SER A 255 11.95 5.35 35.21
C SER A 255 12.96 6.19 34.43
N GLU A 256 13.16 5.87 33.14
CA GLU A 256 14.11 6.56 32.26
C GLU A 256 13.73 8.03 32.02
N GLN A 257 12.46 8.32 31.73
CA GLN A 257 11.97 9.69 31.54
C GLN A 257 12.17 10.56 32.78
N ASN A 258 11.90 10.00 33.96
CA ASN A 258 12.06 10.71 35.22
C ASN A 258 13.50 10.68 35.76
N LYS A 259 14.41 9.95 35.09
CA LYS A 259 15.79 9.71 35.54
C LYS A 259 15.86 9.10 36.95
N ILE A 260 14.87 8.29 37.31
CA ILE A 260 14.77 7.60 38.60
C ILE A 260 15.25 6.17 38.40
N ALA A 261 16.19 5.74 39.23
CA ALA A 261 16.65 4.36 39.31
C ALA A 261 15.48 3.39 39.57
N LEU A 262 15.44 2.26 38.84
CA LEU A 262 14.54 1.16 39.19
C LEU A 262 14.90 0.60 40.56
N ASP A 263 13.90 0.40 41.41
CA ASP A 263 14.06 -0.25 42.71
C ASP A 263 14.31 -1.77 42.57
N ILE A 264 14.74 -2.41 43.66
CA ILE A 264 15.12 -3.84 43.68
C ILE A 264 13.94 -4.74 43.30
N ASP A 265 12.72 -4.43 43.75
CA ASP A 265 11.53 -5.24 43.44
C ASP A 265 11.18 -5.13 41.95
N SER A 266 11.32 -3.94 41.37
CA SER A 266 11.20 -3.68 39.95
C SER A 266 12.23 -4.45 39.13
N LEU A 267 13.50 -4.40 39.52
CA LEU A 267 14.59 -5.14 38.86
C LEU A 267 14.38 -6.65 38.93
N SER A 268 13.93 -7.16 40.08
CA SER A 268 13.58 -8.58 40.26
C SER A 268 12.42 -9.00 39.35
N THR A 269 11.36 -8.18 39.28
CA THR A 269 10.20 -8.42 38.40
C THR A 269 10.62 -8.45 36.93
N ILE A 270 11.43 -7.48 36.50
CA ILE A 270 11.92 -7.40 35.12
C ILE A 270 12.83 -8.60 34.79
N SER A 271 13.72 -8.98 35.70
CA SER A 271 14.61 -10.13 35.53
C SER A 271 13.82 -11.44 35.40
N ALA A 272 12.84 -11.67 36.27
CA ALA A 272 11.95 -12.84 36.19
C ALA A 272 11.17 -12.88 34.86
N TRP A 273 10.67 -11.73 34.41
CA TRP A 273 10.02 -11.60 33.11
C TRP A 273 10.97 -11.93 31.96
N VAL A 274 12.17 -11.33 31.90
CA VAL A 274 13.18 -11.62 30.86
C VAL A 274 13.53 -13.11 30.81
N MET A 275 13.73 -13.74 31.97
CA MET A 275 14.03 -15.18 32.05
C MET A 275 12.89 -16.04 31.50
N ASN A 276 11.64 -15.66 31.80
CA ASN A 276 10.45 -16.34 31.26
C ASN A 276 10.35 -16.18 29.73
N MET A 277 10.60 -14.98 29.21
CA MET A 277 10.59 -14.71 27.76
C MET A 277 11.67 -15.51 27.03
N ASN A 278 12.90 -15.56 27.57
CA ASN A 278 13.97 -16.37 27.00
C ASN A 278 13.62 -17.87 27.02
N ARG A 279 13.05 -18.38 28.12
CA ARG A 279 12.65 -19.79 28.23
C ARG A 279 11.57 -20.17 27.22
N LYS A 280 10.65 -19.24 26.92
CA LYS A 280 9.57 -19.45 25.96
C LYS A 280 10.01 -19.31 24.50
N SER A 281 11.25 -18.87 24.24
CA SER A 281 11.74 -18.58 22.87
C SER A 281 10.77 -17.67 22.11
N VAL A 282 10.34 -16.58 22.75
CA VAL A 282 9.35 -15.67 22.17
C VAL A 282 9.92 -15.04 20.89
N GLU A 283 9.10 -15.01 19.84
CA GLU A 283 9.41 -14.37 18.56
C GLU A 283 8.65 -13.03 18.41
N GLY A 284 9.05 -12.21 17.43
CA GLY A 284 8.31 -11.00 17.05
C GLY A 284 8.57 -9.78 17.95
N PRO A 285 7.57 -8.87 18.10
CA PRO A 285 7.71 -7.60 18.82
C PRO A 285 8.26 -7.76 20.24
N ASP A 286 7.77 -8.77 20.96
CA ASP A 286 8.16 -9.07 22.32
C ASP A 286 9.66 -9.37 22.44
N ALA A 287 10.24 -10.11 21.49
CA ALA A 287 11.66 -10.43 21.48
C ALA A 287 12.53 -9.17 21.33
N LEU A 288 12.14 -8.24 20.45
CA LEU A 288 12.85 -6.97 20.28
C LEU A 288 12.78 -6.10 21.52
N TYR A 289 11.60 -6.03 22.16
CA TYR A 289 11.45 -5.29 23.42
C TYR A 289 12.29 -5.91 24.54
N VAL A 290 12.36 -7.24 24.65
CA VAL A 290 13.23 -7.92 25.62
C VAL A 290 14.70 -7.50 25.44
N GLU A 291 15.20 -7.48 24.21
CA GLU A 291 16.59 -7.08 23.92
C GLU A 291 16.86 -5.60 24.22
N ALA A 292 15.91 -4.71 23.90
CA ALA A 292 16.00 -3.30 24.27
C ALA A 292 16.03 -3.12 25.81
N ILE A 293 15.15 -3.82 26.52
CA ILE A 293 15.03 -3.77 27.98
C ILE A 293 16.30 -4.27 28.66
N LYS A 294 16.88 -5.39 28.20
CA LYS A 294 18.15 -5.91 28.73
C LYS A 294 19.24 -4.85 28.72
N LYS A 295 19.41 -4.12 27.59
CA LYS A 295 20.42 -3.06 27.45
C LYS A 295 20.21 -1.93 28.45
N ILE A 296 18.97 -1.47 28.61
CA ILE A 296 18.63 -0.38 29.53
C ILE A 296 18.87 -0.80 30.98
N VAL A 297 18.40 -1.98 31.38
CA VAL A 297 18.56 -2.49 32.75
C VAL A 297 20.03 -2.71 33.08
N SER A 298 20.81 -3.31 32.18
CA SER A 298 22.26 -3.46 32.38
C SER A 298 22.93 -2.10 32.58
N ARG A 299 22.62 -1.10 31.76
CA ARG A 299 23.14 0.26 31.95
C ARG A 299 22.77 0.83 33.32
N GLN A 300 21.49 0.75 33.72
CA GLN A 300 21.06 1.28 35.01
C GLN A 300 21.77 0.60 36.19
N LEU A 301 21.99 -0.72 36.14
CA LEU A 301 22.70 -1.46 37.19
C LEU A 301 24.16 -1.00 37.32
N PHE A 302 24.89 -0.91 36.21
CA PHE A 302 26.32 -0.58 36.22
C PHE A 302 26.60 0.94 36.37
N ASP A 303 25.67 1.81 35.96
CA ASP A 303 25.79 3.26 36.20
C ASP A 303 25.35 3.63 37.63
N GLN A 304 24.51 2.83 38.29
CA GLN A 304 24.23 2.98 39.73
C GLN A 304 25.46 2.65 40.57
N GLU A 305 26.21 1.60 40.21
CA GLU A 305 27.45 1.21 40.89
C GLU A 305 28.44 2.39 40.98
N LYS A 306 28.57 3.16 39.88
CA LYS A 306 29.39 4.39 39.86
C LYS A 306 28.88 5.53 40.75
N ARG A 307 27.57 5.60 41.05
CA ARG A 307 27.02 6.65 41.93
C ARG A 307 27.22 6.33 43.41
N TYR A 308 27.22 5.05 43.76
CA TYR A 308 27.51 4.59 45.12
C TYR A 308 29.02 4.53 45.44
N ASP A 309 29.88 4.53 44.41
CA ASP A 309 31.34 4.61 44.56
C ASP A 309 31.91 6.04 44.61
N THR A 310 31.05 7.07 44.63
CA THR A 310 31.49 8.44 44.91
C THR A 310 31.41 8.69 46.43
N PRO A 311 32.54 8.91 47.13
CA PRO A 311 32.55 9.16 48.57
C PRO A 311 31.87 10.48 48.96
#